data_AF-A0A1Y1M8L6-F1
#
_entry.id   AF-A0A1Y1M8L6-F1
#
_cell.length_a   1.000
_cell.length_b   1.000
_cell.length_c   1.000
_cell.angle_alpha   90.00
_cell.angle_beta   90.00
_cell.angle_gamma   90.00
#
_symmetry.space_group_name_H-M   'P 1'
#
loop_
_entity.id
_entity.type
_entity.pdbx_description
1 polymer ?
#
loop_
_entity_poly.entity_id
_entity_poly.type
_entity_poly.pdbx_seq_one_letter_code
_entity_poly.pdbx_strand_id
1 'polypeptide(L)'
;MPKRKKATLTGRVERKGAKVQKQNRRQDPEYSRSDNLCNTESRRARRSDPVYNANDLARDNVSRRARRSDPIYNANRLTQDDISRRARRSDPVCNSNELARDNATRRAKRGELKPWKYAVVIYNENIKDGPCHRCFSCDKLLFKTQVVKTTKESLLSKGCDIDYLKTLIIHELCQ
;
A
#
# COMPACT_ATOMS: atom_id res chain seq x y z
N MET A 1 0.18 -61.08 2.58
CA MET A 1 -0.19 -60.09 3.62
C MET A 1 0.13 -60.64 5.00
N PRO A 2 0.98 -59.99 5.82
CA PRO A 2 1.27 -60.50 7.17
C PRO A 2 0.06 -60.27 8.08
N LYS A 3 -0.49 -61.36 8.65
CA LYS A 3 -1.62 -61.30 9.60
C LYS A 3 -1.17 -60.58 10.87
N ARG A 4 -1.82 -59.47 11.23
CA ARG A 4 -1.63 -58.76 12.50
C ARG A 4 -1.91 -59.72 13.67
N LYS A 5 -0.88 -60.11 14.42
CA LYS A 5 -1.01 -60.92 15.64
C LYS A 5 -1.88 -60.15 16.65
N LYS A 6 -2.97 -60.75 17.13
CA LYS A 6 -3.81 -60.17 18.19
C LYS A 6 -2.95 -60.05 19.46
N ALA A 7 -2.93 -58.86 20.08
CA ALA A 7 -2.16 -58.64 21.30
C ALA A 7 -2.70 -59.54 22.41
N THR A 8 -1.82 -60.31 23.04
CA THR A 8 -2.14 -61.12 24.21
C THR A 8 -2.58 -60.22 25.37
N LEU A 9 -3.38 -60.77 26.29
CA LEU A 9 -3.86 -60.05 27.48
C LEU A 9 -2.67 -59.47 28.27
N THR A 10 -1.58 -60.23 28.38
CA THR A 10 -0.30 -59.84 28.98
C THR A 10 0.32 -58.62 28.29
N GLY A 11 0.44 -58.62 26.95
CA GLY A 11 0.96 -57.48 26.20
C GLY A 11 0.07 -56.23 26.28
N ARG A 12 -1.23 -56.38 26.58
CA ARG A 12 -2.13 -55.24 26.83
C ARG A 12 -1.90 -54.62 28.21
N VAL A 13 -1.65 -55.44 29.22
CA VAL A 13 -1.35 -54.99 30.59
C VAL A 13 0.02 -54.31 30.63
N GLU A 14 1.04 -54.88 29.99
CA GLU A 14 2.39 -54.30 29.89
C GLU A 14 2.37 -52.93 29.19
N ARG A 15 1.64 -52.79 28.08
CA ARG A 15 1.48 -51.50 27.38
C ARG A 15 0.76 -50.46 28.22
N LYS A 16 -0.20 -50.87 29.06
CA LYS A 16 -0.87 -49.96 30.00
C LYS A 16 0.11 -49.54 31.10
N GLY A 17 0.85 -50.48 31.69
CA GLY A 17 1.88 -50.19 32.69
C GLY A 17 2.95 -49.23 32.19
N ALA A 18 3.47 -49.45 30.97
CA ALA A 18 4.46 -48.57 30.34
C ALA A 18 3.93 -47.15 30.08
N LYS A 19 2.63 -47.01 29.73
CA LYS A 19 1.99 -45.70 29.56
C LYS A 19 1.86 -44.95 30.89
N VAL A 20 1.45 -45.65 31.95
CA VAL A 20 1.31 -45.07 33.30
C VAL A 20 2.68 -44.65 33.84
N GLN A 21 3.70 -45.51 33.71
CA GLN A 21 5.07 -45.17 34.10
C GLN A 21 5.62 -43.96 33.34
N LYS A 22 5.35 -43.86 32.03
CA LYS A 22 5.72 -42.68 31.23
C LYS A 22 4.99 -41.41 31.67
N GLN A 23 3.72 -41.53 32.08
CA GLN A 23 2.97 -40.39 32.62
C GLN A 23 3.51 -39.95 33.98
N ASN A 24 3.82 -40.88 34.88
CA ASN A 24 4.40 -40.57 36.18
C ASN A 24 5.77 -39.90 36.05
N ARG A 25 6.64 -40.39 35.14
CA ARG A 25 7.92 -39.72 34.83
C ARG A 25 7.74 -38.29 34.34
N ARG A 26 6.68 -37.98 33.59
CA ARG A 26 6.39 -36.61 33.13
C ARG A 26 5.89 -35.68 34.24
N GLN A 27 5.45 -36.22 35.37
CA GLN A 27 5.08 -35.43 36.55
C GLN A 27 6.29 -35.07 37.41
N ASP A 28 7.41 -35.77 37.26
CA ASP A 28 8.69 -35.38 37.86
C ASP A 28 9.19 -34.08 37.19
N PRO A 29 9.34 -32.98 37.95
CA PRO A 29 9.79 -31.69 37.42
C PRO A 29 11.14 -31.75 36.70
N GLU A 30 12.08 -32.58 37.18
CA GLU A 30 13.44 -32.68 36.63
C GLU A 30 13.44 -33.44 35.30
N TYR A 31 12.71 -34.56 35.24
CA TYR A 31 12.47 -35.29 34.01
C TYR A 31 11.72 -34.44 32.98
N SER A 32 10.68 -33.71 33.40
CA SER A 32 9.91 -32.83 32.51
C SER A 32 10.78 -31.70 31.94
N ARG A 33 11.62 -31.08 32.77
CA ARG A 33 12.53 -30.01 32.33
C ARG A 33 13.55 -30.52 31.32
N SER A 34 14.17 -31.66 31.58
CA SER A 34 15.17 -32.26 30.68
C SER A 34 14.55 -32.75 29.35
N ASP A 35 13.38 -33.39 29.38
CA ASP A 35 12.64 -33.81 28.19
C ASP A 35 12.25 -32.59 27.33
N ASN A 36 11.80 -31.50 27.96
CA ASN A 36 11.49 -30.26 27.26
C ASN A 36 12.72 -29.62 26.63
N LEU A 37 13.86 -29.56 27.33
CA LEU A 37 15.11 -29.04 26.79
C LEU A 37 15.55 -29.84 25.56
N CYS A 38 15.63 -31.17 25.67
CA CYS A 38 15.98 -32.04 24.55
C CYS A 38 15.01 -31.89 23.35
N ASN A 39 13.70 -31.78 23.61
CA ASN A 39 12.70 -31.52 22.58
C ASN A 39 12.91 -30.15 21.91
N THR A 40 13.23 -29.12 22.68
CA THR A 40 13.49 -27.77 22.13
C THR A 40 14.76 -27.73 21.31
N GLU A 41 15.84 -28.37 21.76
CA GLU A 41 17.11 -28.47 21.04
C GLU A 41 16.94 -29.27 19.75
N SER A 42 16.26 -30.42 19.81
CA SER A 42 15.94 -31.22 18.62
C SER A 42 15.12 -30.43 17.59
N ARG A 43 14.14 -29.64 18.04
CA ARG A 43 13.38 -28.74 17.15
C ARG A 43 14.24 -27.62 16.58
N ARG A 44 15.15 -27.05 17.36
CA ARG A 44 16.09 -26.02 16.90
C ARG A 44 17.05 -26.58 15.86
N ALA A 45 17.65 -27.74 16.11
CA ALA A 45 18.52 -28.43 15.17
C ALA A 45 17.79 -28.72 13.85
N ARG A 46 16.57 -29.26 13.93
CA ARG A 46 15.74 -29.52 12.74
C ARG A 46 15.40 -28.25 11.95
N ARG A 47 15.12 -27.13 12.63
CA ARG A 47 14.90 -25.82 11.98
C ARG A 47 16.18 -25.14 11.51
N SER A 48 17.34 -25.62 11.93
CA SER A 48 18.64 -25.10 11.46
C SER A 48 19.14 -25.92 10.26
N ASP A 49 18.60 -27.12 10.04
CA ASP A 49 18.87 -27.95 8.87
C ASP A 49 18.29 -27.31 7.59
N PRO A 50 19.13 -26.87 6.64
CA PRO A 50 18.69 -26.25 5.40
C PRO A 50 17.82 -27.18 4.54
N VAL A 51 18.10 -28.49 4.55
CA VAL A 51 17.35 -29.48 3.75
C VAL A 51 15.95 -29.66 4.33
N TYR A 52 15.84 -29.74 5.66
CA TYR A 52 14.54 -29.78 6.32
C TYR A 52 13.71 -28.54 6.01
N ASN A 53 14.30 -27.35 6.12
CA ASN A 53 13.61 -26.09 5.84
C ASN A 53 13.17 -25.97 4.38
N ALA A 54 14.03 -26.36 3.43
CA ALA A 54 13.70 -26.35 2.01
C ALA A 54 12.50 -27.27 1.69
N ASN A 55 12.48 -28.46 2.27
CA ASN A 55 11.38 -29.40 2.11
C ASN A 55 10.07 -28.91 2.75
N ASP A 56 10.15 -28.32 3.94
CA ASP A 56 8.99 -27.75 4.63
C ASP A 56 8.41 -26.59 3.83
N LEU A 57 9.26 -25.70 3.32
CA LEU A 57 8.88 -24.59 2.45
C LEU A 57 8.28 -25.08 1.12
N ALA A 58 8.84 -26.12 0.51
CA ALA A 58 8.31 -26.72 -0.71
C ALA A 58 6.90 -27.29 -0.48
N ARG A 59 6.70 -28.04 0.61
CA ARG A 59 5.38 -28.57 0.99
C ARG A 59 4.36 -27.44 1.22
N ASP A 60 4.76 -26.40 1.93
CA ASP A 60 3.91 -25.25 2.22
C ASP A 60 3.58 -24.46 0.95
N ASN A 61 4.53 -24.35 0.02
CA ASN A 61 4.31 -23.74 -1.30
C ASN A 61 3.29 -24.54 -2.12
N VAL A 62 3.45 -25.86 -2.22
CA VAL A 62 2.51 -26.74 -2.94
C VAL A 62 1.12 -26.63 -2.33
N SER A 63 1.02 -26.68 -1.00
CA SER A 63 -0.25 -26.56 -0.27
C SER A 63 -0.93 -25.21 -0.52
N ARG A 64 -0.15 -24.11 -0.49
CA ARG A 64 -0.66 -22.77 -0.81
C ARG A 64 -1.11 -22.65 -2.26
N ARG A 65 -0.38 -23.23 -3.21
CA ARG A 65 -0.77 -23.25 -4.63
C ARG A 65 -2.08 -24.02 -4.82
N ALA A 66 -2.18 -25.23 -4.26
CA ALA A 66 -3.39 -26.04 -4.32
C ALA A 66 -4.62 -25.28 -3.78
N ARG A 67 -4.50 -24.64 -2.61
CA ARG A 67 -5.58 -23.80 -2.05
C ARG A 67 -5.97 -22.62 -2.95
N ARG A 68 -5.00 -21.96 -3.58
CA ARG A 68 -5.28 -20.85 -4.50
C ARG A 68 -5.90 -21.31 -5.81
N SER A 69 -5.67 -22.55 -6.22
CA SER A 69 -6.27 -23.13 -7.42
C SER A 69 -7.63 -23.77 -7.16
N ASP A 70 -8.00 -24.00 -5.90
CA ASP A 70 -9.30 -24.53 -5.50
C ASP A 70 -10.40 -23.45 -5.63
N PRO A 71 -11.36 -23.63 -6.57
CA PRO A 71 -12.44 -22.66 -6.78
C PRO A 71 -13.35 -22.50 -5.56
N ILE A 72 -13.60 -23.57 -4.81
CA ILE A 72 -14.47 -23.55 -3.62
C ILE A 72 -13.80 -22.75 -2.51
N TYR A 73 -12.51 -22.99 -2.29
CA TYR A 73 -11.72 -22.21 -1.32
C TYR A 73 -11.74 -20.72 -1.66
N ASN A 74 -11.55 -20.36 -2.93
CA ASN A 74 -11.57 -18.96 -3.38
C ASN A 74 -12.96 -18.32 -3.23
N ALA A 75 -14.03 -19.01 -3.62
CA ALA A 75 -15.39 -18.52 -3.51
C ALA A 75 -15.78 -18.26 -2.03
N ASN A 76 -15.42 -19.18 -1.14
CA ASN A 76 -15.65 -19.02 0.29
C ASN A 76 -14.85 -17.85 0.87
N ARG A 77 -13.57 -17.71 0.47
CA ARG A 77 -12.74 -16.58 0.90
C ARG A 77 -13.33 -15.24 0.45
N LEU A 78 -13.73 -15.13 -0.81
CA LEU A 78 -14.34 -13.91 -1.36
C LEU A 78 -15.65 -13.56 -0.64
N THR A 79 -16.48 -14.56 -0.36
CA THR A 79 -17.71 -14.38 0.41
C THR A 79 -17.41 -13.87 1.82
N GLN A 80 -16.45 -14.47 2.52
CA GLN A 80 -16.05 -13.99 3.86
C GLN A 80 -15.44 -12.60 3.83
N ASP A 81 -14.62 -12.28 2.83
CA ASP A 81 -14.05 -10.94 2.65
C ASP A 81 -15.16 -9.91 2.42
N ASP A 82 -16.18 -10.24 1.63
CA ASP A 82 -17.31 -9.37 1.37
C ASP A 82 -18.17 -9.14 2.62
N ILE A 83 -18.51 -10.21 3.35
CA ILE A 83 -19.22 -10.13 4.64
C ILE A 83 -18.43 -9.25 5.62
N SER A 84 -17.13 -9.49 5.75
CA SER A 84 -16.26 -8.73 6.65
C SER A 84 -16.18 -7.25 6.27
N ARG A 85 -16.16 -6.95 4.97
CA ARG A 85 -16.15 -5.57 4.47
C ARG A 85 -17.48 -4.86 4.72
N ARG A 86 -18.60 -5.56 4.50
CA ARG A 86 -19.94 -5.04 4.83
C ARG A 86 -20.07 -4.78 6.32
N ALA A 87 -19.67 -5.74 7.16
CA ALA A 87 -19.70 -5.59 8.62
C ALA A 87 -18.89 -4.38 9.08
N ARG A 88 -17.66 -4.21 8.58
CA ARG A 88 -16.84 -3.01 8.89
C ARG A 88 -17.50 -1.70 8.48
N ARG A 89 -18.10 -1.64 7.29
CA ARG A 89 -18.80 -0.44 6.80
C ARG A 89 -20.11 -0.15 7.53
N SER A 90 -20.74 -1.18 8.10
CA SER A 90 -21.95 -1.03 8.90
C SER A 90 -21.63 -0.74 10.37
N ASP A 91 -20.39 -0.94 10.82
CA ASP A 91 -19.97 -0.65 12.19
C ASP A 91 -19.80 0.87 12.39
N PRO A 92 -20.67 1.51 13.19
CA PRO A 92 -20.60 2.95 13.44
C PRO A 92 -19.30 3.37 14.14
N VAL A 93 -18.68 2.50 14.95
CA VAL A 93 -17.42 2.78 15.64
C VAL A 93 -16.26 2.82 14.64
N CYS A 94 -16.20 1.83 13.74
CA CYS A 94 -15.21 1.79 12.66
C CYS A 94 -15.30 3.03 11.76
N ASN A 95 -16.52 3.38 11.34
CA ASN A 95 -16.77 4.55 10.50
C ASN A 95 -16.40 5.87 11.20
N SER A 96 -16.76 6.03 12.47
CA SER A 96 -16.41 7.22 13.25
C SER A 96 -14.90 7.41 13.38
N ASN A 97 -14.18 6.31 13.65
CA ASN A 97 -12.71 6.33 13.74
C ASN A 97 -12.03 6.63 12.40
N GLU A 98 -12.54 6.09 11.30
CA GLU A 98 -12.07 6.43 9.95
C GLU A 98 -12.29 7.91 9.65
N LEU A 99 -13.49 8.43 9.91
CA LEU A 99 -13.82 9.83 9.71
C LEU A 99 -12.94 10.76 10.55
N ALA A 100 -12.67 10.40 11.80
CA ALA A 100 -11.78 11.15 12.68
C ALA A 100 -10.35 11.21 12.12
N ARG A 101 -9.80 10.08 11.66
CA ARG A 101 -8.48 10.01 11.01
C ARG A 101 -8.42 10.83 9.74
N ASP A 102 -9.44 10.75 8.89
CA ASP A 102 -9.51 11.51 7.64
C ASP A 102 -9.60 13.01 7.89
N ASN A 103 -10.36 13.42 8.91
CA ASN A 103 -10.46 14.82 9.33
C ASN A 103 -9.14 15.32 9.91
N ALA A 104 -8.46 14.54 10.75
CA ALA A 104 -7.14 14.89 11.27
C ALA A 104 -6.12 15.07 10.14
N THR A 105 -6.10 14.14 9.18
CA THR A 105 -5.22 14.20 8.00
C THR A 105 -5.50 15.43 7.15
N ARG A 106 -6.78 15.74 6.89
CA ARG A 106 -7.18 16.95 6.15
C ARG A 106 -6.78 18.22 6.90
N ARG A 107 -6.93 18.27 8.22
CA ARG A 107 -6.50 19.40 9.05
C ARG A 107 -4.99 19.58 9.03
N ALA A 108 -4.22 18.51 9.14
CA ALA A 108 -2.75 18.56 9.04
C ALA A 108 -2.33 19.14 7.68
N LYS A 109 -2.87 18.60 6.58
CA LYS A 109 -2.61 19.14 5.23
C LYS A 109 -3.01 20.61 5.09
N ARG A 110 -4.11 21.04 5.70
CA ARG A 110 -4.52 22.46 5.72
C ARG A 110 -3.62 23.34 6.58
N GLY A 111 -3.05 22.81 7.66
CA GLY A 111 -2.06 23.52 8.47
C GLY A 111 -0.70 23.63 7.79
N GLU A 112 -0.35 22.63 6.96
CA GLU A 112 0.85 22.62 6.13
C GLU A 112 0.71 23.51 4.87
N LEU A 113 -0.51 23.68 4.36
CA LEU A 113 -0.80 24.71 3.35
C LEU A 113 -0.50 26.07 3.96
N LYS A 114 0.46 26.79 3.37
CA LYS A 114 0.88 28.13 3.81
C LYS A 114 -0.37 28.99 4.04
N PRO A 115 -0.38 29.86 5.08
CA PRO A 115 -1.56 30.64 5.46
C PRO A 115 -2.20 31.28 4.23
N TRP A 116 -3.53 31.40 4.18
CA TRP A 116 -4.25 32.00 3.05
C TRP A 116 -3.65 33.34 2.60
N LYS A 117 -3.05 34.10 3.54
CA LYS A 117 -2.27 35.32 3.27
C LYS A 117 -1.12 35.08 2.29
N TYR A 118 -0.38 34.00 2.41
CA TYR A 118 0.69 33.60 1.49
C TYR A 118 0.14 33.17 0.12
N ALA A 119 -1.00 32.48 0.08
CA ALA A 119 -1.66 32.16 -1.19
C ALA A 119 -2.20 33.42 -1.88
N VAL A 120 -2.70 34.40 -1.13
CA VAL A 120 -3.13 35.72 -1.62
C VAL A 120 -1.94 36.57 -2.05
N VAL A 121 -0.79 36.47 -1.38
CA VAL A 121 0.46 37.11 -1.81
C VAL A 121 0.94 36.50 -3.12
N ILE A 122 1.02 35.17 -3.24
CA ILE A 122 1.32 34.50 -4.52
C ILE A 122 0.30 34.87 -5.60
N TYR A 123 -0.99 34.92 -5.28
CA TYR A 123 -2.03 35.35 -6.21
C TYR A 123 -1.80 36.79 -6.66
N ASN A 124 -1.54 37.71 -5.74
CA ASN A 124 -1.33 39.13 -6.04
C ASN A 124 0.02 39.42 -6.70
N GLU A 125 1.06 38.62 -6.44
CA GLU A 125 2.37 38.76 -7.06
C GLU A 125 2.37 38.15 -8.47
N ASN A 126 1.62 37.06 -8.70
CA ASN A 126 1.60 36.35 -9.98
C ASN A 126 0.43 36.71 -10.92
N ILE A 127 -0.65 37.33 -10.43
CA ILE A 127 -1.88 37.61 -11.21
C ILE A 127 -2.15 39.12 -11.38
N LYS A 128 -1.37 40.01 -10.74
CA LYS A 128 -1.49 41.47 -10.98
C LYS A 128 -1.30 41.87 -12.44
N ASP A 129 -0.59 41.05 -13.20
CA ASP A 129 -0.64 41.08 -14.65
C ASP A 129 -1.33 39.81 -15.13
N GLY A 130 -2.67 39.81 -15.18
CA GLY A 130 -3.39 38.83 -15.99
C GLY A 130 -2.95 38.94 -17.47
N PRO A 131 -3.30 37.98 -18.34
CA PRO A 131 -3.01 38.13 -19.75
C PRO A 131 -3.77 39.34 -20.29
N CYS A 132 -3.04 40.42 -20.57
CA CYS A 132 -3.61 41.70 -21.01
C CYS A 132 -3.78 41.75 -22.52
N HIS A 133 -3.11 40.85 -23.23
CA HIS A 133 -3.06 40.84 -24.68
C HIS A 133 -3.27 39.43 -25.22
N ARG A 134 -3.86 39.33 -26.41
CA ARG A 134 -4.02 38.08 -27.15
C ARG A 134 -3.14 38.18 -28.40
N CYS A 135 -2.26 37.22 -28.59
CA CYS A 135 -1.43 37.15 -29.79
C CYS A 135 -2.34 36.90 -31.00
N PHE A 136 -2.27 37.75 -32.01
CA PHE A 136 -3.09 37.59 -33.20
C PHE A 136 -2.70 36.37 -34.04
N SER A 137 -1.41 36.02 -34.08
CA SER A 137 -0.89 34.96 -34.95
C SER A 137 -1.12 33.55 -34.40
N CYS A 138 -1.20 33.38 -33.08
CA CYS A 138 -1.32 32.05 -32.45
C CYS A 138 -2.40 31.97 -31.35
N ASP A 139 -3.18 33.03 -31.18
CA ASP A 139 -4.28 33.16 -30.22
C ASP A 139 -3.89 32.93 -28.73
N LYS A 140 -2.59 32.85 -28.45
CA LYS A 140 -2.05 32.71 -27.09
C LYS A 140 -2.26 33.98 -26.28
N LEU A 141 -2.56 33.78 -25.01
CA LEU A 141 -2.68 34.83 -24.01
C LEU A 141 -1.29 35.31 -23.58
N LEU A 142 -1.01 36.61 -23.72
CA LEU A 142 0.26 37.26 -23.42
C LEU A 142 0.13 38.17 -22.20
N PHE A 143 1.13 38.08 -21.32
CA PHE A 143 1.25 38.90 -20.12
C PHE A 143 1.98 40.21 -20.42
N LYS A 144 1.72 41.29 -19.67
CA LYS A 144 2.38 42.60 -19.85
C LYS A 144 3.91 42.53 -19.83
N THR A 145 4.46 41.62 -19.02
CA THR A 145 5.90 41.36 -18.92
C THR A 145 6.49 40.68 -20.16
N GLN A 146 5.64 40.05 -20.98
CA GLN A 146 5.99 39.38 -22.23
C GLN A 146 5.66 40.25 -23.44
N VAL A 147 5.46 41.56 -23.26
CA VAL A 147 5.12 42.49 -24.34
C VAL A 147 6.15 43.60 -24.38
N VAL A 148 7.00 43.58 -25.40
CA VAL A 148 7.94 44.66 -25.67
C VAL A 148 7.22 45.75 -26.45
N LYS A 149 7.16 46.96 -25.88
CA LYS A 149 6.65 48.15 -26.59
C LYS A 149 7.66 48.50 -27.70
N THR A 150 7.26 48.31 -28.94
CA THR A 150 8.08 48.66 -30.11
C THR A 150 7.63 50.03 -30.64
N THR A 151 8.57 50.86 -31.08
CA THR A 151 8.24 52.19 -31.61
C THR A 151 7.64 52.09 -33.01
N LYS A 152 6.83 53.10 -33.36
CA LYS A 152 6.18 53.19 -34.68
C LYS A 152 7.22 53.16 -35.81
N GLU A 153 8.37 53.82 -35.64
CA GLU A 153 9.41 53.84 -36.67
C GLU A 153 10.00 52.45 -36.94
N SER A 154 10.14 51.61 -35.90
CA SER A 154 10.68 50.25 -36.02
C SER A 154 9.71 49.27 -36.71
N LEU A 155 8.40 49.53 -36.65
CA LEU A 155 7.40 48.73 -37.37
C LEU A 155 7.26 49.19 -38.83
N LEU A 156 7.38 50.50 -39.08
CA LEU A 156 7.39 51.05 -40.44
C LEU A 156 8.63 50.59 -41.23
N SER A 157 9.80 50.50 -40.58
CA SER A 157 11.03 49.99 -41.22
C SER A 157 10.96 48.50 -41.58
N LYS A 158 10.03 47.75 -40.97
CA LYS A 158 9.72 46.33 -41.29
C LYS A 158 8.60 46.19 -42.34
N GLY A 159 8.09 47.29 -42.88
CA GLY A 159 7.10 47.28 -43.97
C GLY A 159 5.64 47.15 -43.52
N CYS A 160 5.32 47.43 -42.24
CA CYS A 160 3.93 47.43 -41.77
C CYS A 160 3.19 48.70 -42.20
N ASP A 161 1.98 48.54 -42.75
CA ASP A 161 1.12 49.65 -43.21
C ASP A 161 0.53 50.45 -42.02
N ILE A 162 0.32 51.76 -42.21
CA ILE A 162 -0.10 52.71 -41.16
C ILE A 162 -1.50 52.38 -40.62
N ASP A 163 -2.40 51.89 -41.46
CA ASP A 163 -3.72 51.43 -41.02
C ASP A 163 -3.66 50.09 -40.26
N TYR A 164 -2.62 49.29 -40.51
CA TYR A 164 -2.29 48.06 -39.77
C TYR A 164 -1.69 48.37 -38.38
N LEU A 165 -1.00 49.51 -38.22
CA LEU A 165 -0.43 49.97 -36.94
C LEU A 165 -1.47 50.47 -35.95
N LYS A 166 -2.68 50.83 -36.40
CA LYS A 166 -3.79 51.21 -35.51
C LYS A 166 -4.42 50.00 -34.81
N THR A 167 -4.24 48.80 -35.36
CA THR A 167 -4.80 47.54 -34.84
C THR A 167 -3.75 46.59 -34.27
N LEU A 168 -2.46 46.84 -34.51
CA LEU A 168 -1.37 46.01 -34.01
C LEU A 168 -0.96 46.35 -32.57
N ILE A 169 -1.16 45.40 -31.67
CA ILE A 169 -0.40 45.28 -30.43
C ILE A 169 0.32 43.92 -30.49
N ILE A 170 1.64 43.97 -30.65
CA ILE A 170 2.64 42.89 -30.51
C ILE A 170 2.84 41.99 -31.74
N HIS A 171 4.00 42.14 -32.38
CA HIS A 171 4.56 41.15 -33.27
C HIS A 171 6.06 41.00 -32.97
N GLU A 172 6.43 40.31 -31.88
CA GLU A 172 7.84 39.87 -31.74
C GLU A 172 8.17 38.73 -30.76
N LEU A 173 7.19 37.99 -30.20
CA LEU A 173 7.51 36.92 -29.25
C LEU A 173 6.88 35.55 -29.56
N CYS A 174 6.47 35.32 -30.81
CA CYS A 174 6.06 33.99 -31.25
C CYS A 174 7.19 33.38 -32.08
N GLN A 175 8.12 32.70 -31.40
CA GLN A 175 8.92 31.62 -32.00
C GLN A 175 8.16 30.30 -31.86
#